data_AF-A0AAN8UUK3-F1
#
_entry.id   AF-A0AAN8UUK3-F1
#
_cell.length_a   1.000
_cell.length_b   1.000
_cell.length_c   1.000
_cell.angle_alpha   90.00
_cell.angle_beta   90.00
_cell.angle_gamma   90.00
#
_symmetry.space_group_name_H-M   'P 1'
#
loop_
_entity.id
_entity.type
_entity.pdbx_description
1 polymer ?
#
loop_
_entity_poly.entity_id
_entity_poly.type
_entity_poly.pdbx_seq_one_letter_code
_entity_poly.pdbx_strand_id
1 'polypeptide(L)'
;MEEERLELIDAVQRLGLRYQFVIEIKNAIQDVVNQTNDQDASFHHDLHSTALRFRILRQTGYYVPQSCFFGLEDEKTIDDANVFATKHLKDLNEAKLAPLMARKVNHALDMPLHWRLNRVEARWFIDTYREETNKNPPLLEFARLDFSMVQSIHQKEVSKLAGWDINDIDKLPENTIKTCLLASFKTTNEIGYWTLREKGSNISKMWANVSKEALDYICDLPSIMLCSAMVFRLTDDLGSSSVIP
;
A
#
# COMPACT_ATOMS: atom_id res chain seq x y z
N MET A 1 -20.15 -10.18 -15.28
CA MET A 1 -20.94 -9.16 -14.56
C MET A 1 -20.54 -8.98 -13.10
N GLU A 2 -20.60 -9.99 -12.22
CA GLU A 2 -20.11 -9.80 -10.82
C GLU A 2 -18.58 -9.62 -10.77
N GLU A 3 -17.85 -10.49 -11.46
CA GLU A 3 -16.39 -10.45 -11.53
C GLU A 3 -15.86 -9.12 -12.08
N GLU A 4 -16.36 -8.68 -13.24
CA GLU A 4 -16.01 -7.38 -13.84
C GLU A 4 -16.27 -6.19 -12.89
N ARG A 5 -17.31 -6.26 -12.04
CA ARG A 5 -17.59 -5.21 -11.03
C ARG A 5 -16.54 -5.22 -9.93
N LEU A 6 -16.15 -6.39 -9.44
CA LEU A 6 -15.11 -6.55 -8.42
C LEU A 6 -13.73 -6.15 -8.96
N GLU A 7 -13.42 -6.50 -10.21
CA GLU A 7 -12.21 -6.05 -10.91
C GLU A 7 -12.16 -4.53 -11.04
N LEU A 8 -13.29 -3.90 -11.39
CA LEU A 8 -13.38 -2.44 -11.46
C LEU A 8 -13.17 -1.79 -10.09
N ILE A 9 -13.79 -2.33 -9.03
CA ILE A 9 -13.58 -1.85 -7.66
C ILE A 9 -12.11 -1.99 -7.27
N ASP A 10 -11.47 -3.12 -7.59
CA ASP A 10 -10.05 -3.33 -7.33
C ASP A 10 -9.18 -2.30 -8.05
N ALA A 11 -9.45 -2.07 -9.34
CA ALA A 11 -8.73 -1.08 -10.14
C ALA A 11 -8.87 0.33 -9.53
N VAL A 12 -10.09 0.75 -9.16
CA VAL A 12 -10.35 2.04 -8.51
C VAL A 12 -9.58 2.18 -7.19
N GLN A 13 -9.56 1.13 -6.37
CA GLN A 13 -8.83 1.14 -5.10
C GLN A 13 -7.32 1.22 -5.30
N ARG A 14 -6.77 0.40 -6.20
CA ARG A 14 -5.33 0.34 -6.48
C ARG A 14 -4.82 1.57 -7.21
N LEU A 15 -5.65 2.23 -8.02
CA LEU A 15 -5.37 3.55 -8.62
C LEU A 15 -5.41 4.69 -7.60
N GLY A 16 -5.72 4.40 -6.32
CA GLY A 16 -5.76 5.41 -5.26
C GLY A 16 -7.00 6.29 -5.28
N LEU A 17 -8.04 5.91 -6.03
CA LEU A 17 -9.24 6.70 -6.26
C LEU A 17 -10.40 6.35 -5.31
N ARG A 18 -10.22 5.39 -4.40
CA ARG A 18 -11.26 4.93 -3.46
C ARG A 18 -12.00 6.07 -2.75
N TYR A 19 -11.29 7.13 -2.39
CA TYR A 19 -11.83 8.26 -1.62
C TYR A 19 -12.82 9.11 -2.42
N GLN A 20 -12.79 9.06 -3.76
CA GLN A 20 -13.72 9.77 -4.64
C GLN A 20 -15.03 8.98 -4.86
N PHE A 21 -15.02 7.67 -4.59
CA PHE A 21 -16.14 6.76 -4.91
C PHE A 21 -16.60 5.96 -3.68
N VAL A 22 -16.50 6.52 -2.48
CA VAL A 22 -16.75 5.78 -1.22
C VAL A 22 -18.18 5.23 -1.18
N ILE A 23 -19.16 6.02 -1.61
CA ILE A 23 -20.59 5.65 -1.56
C ILE A 23 -20.90 4.62 -2.64
N GLU A 24 -20.41 4.85 -3.86
CA GLU A 24 -20.61 3.99 -5.02
C GLU A 24 -20.01 2.61 -4.78
N ILE A 25 -18.78 2.55 -4.25
CA ILE A 25 -18.11 1.28 -3.89
C ILE A 25 -18.91 0.55 -2.81
N LYS A 26 -19.38 1.27 -1.77
CA LYS A 26 -20.16 0.66 -0.69
C LYS A 26 -21.47 0.05 -1.21
N ASN A 27 -22.19 0.78 -2.06
CA ASN A 27 -23.43 0.32 -2.66
C ASN A 27 -23.20 -0.88 -3.59
N ALA A 28 -22.19 -0.81 -4.46
CA ALA A 28 -21.85 -1.89 -5.36
C ALA A 28 -21.49 -3.18 -4.61
N ILE A 29 -20.77 -3.09 -3.49
CA ILE A 29 -20.45 -4.24 -2.65
C ILE A 29 -21.71 -4.80 -1.96
N GLN A 30 -22.58 -3.93 -1.47
CA GLN A 30 -23.84 -4.37 -0.86
C GLN A 30 -24.71 -5.14 -1.85
N ASP A 31 -24.75 -4.70 -3.11
CA ASP A 31 -25.47 -5.40 -4.18
C ASP A 31 -24.89 -6.80 -4.43
N VAL A 32 -23.57 -6.93 -4.47
CA VAL A 32 -22.88 -8.23 -4.62
C VAL A 32 -23.23 -9.17 -3.47
N VAL A 33 -23.19 -8.68 -2.22
CA VAL A 33 -23.56 -9.48 -1.04
C VAL A 33 -25.02 -9.92 -1.10
N ASN A 34 -25.93 -9.02 -1.46
CA ASN A 34 -27.36 -9.32 -1.55
C ASN A 34 -27.67 -10.38 -2.60
N GLN A 35 -27.00 -10.34 -3.76
CA GLN A 35 -27.16 -11.33 -4.83
C GLN A 35 -26.71 -12.73 -4.42
N THR A 36 -25.84 -12.85 -3.42
CA THR A 36 -25.30 -14.14 -2.97
C THR A 36 -26.23 -14.87 -2.01
N ASN A 37 -27.11 -14.15 -1.32
CA ASN A 37 -28.04 -14.76 -0.35
C ASN A 37 -29.17 -15.56 -1.02
N ASP A 38 -29.35 -15.45 -2.34
CA ASP A 38 -30.45 -16.09 -3.07
C ASP A 38 -30.09 -17.41 -3.77
N GLN A 39 -28.81 -17.80 -3.87
CA GLN A 39 -28.44 -19.11 -4.43
C GLN A 39 -27.26 -19.77 -3.72
N ASP A 40 -27.58 -20.93 -3.18
CA ASP A 40 -26.76 -22.00 -2.64
C ASP A 40 -25.41 -22.18 -3.37
N ALA A 41 -24.33 -21.86 -2.65
CA ALA A 41 -23.10 -22.64 -2.45
C ALA A 41 -22.42 -23.39 -3.63
N SER A 42 -22.67 -23.06 -4.89
CA SER A 42 -21.97 -23.70 -6.01
C SER A 42 -21.73 -22.77 -7.20
N PHE A 43 -21.13 -21.61 -6.95
CA PHE A 43 -20.34 -21.00 -8.01
C PHE A 43 -18.95 -21.63 -8.01
N HIS A 44 -18.65 -22.38 -9.07
CA HIS A 44 -17.29 -22.70 -9.48
C HIS A 44 -16.60 -21.40 -9.92
N HIS A 45 -16.38 -20.48 -9.00
CA HIS A 45 -15.45 -19.38 -9.23
C HIS A 45 -14.05 -19.99 -9.30
N ASP A 46 -13.26 -19.52 -10.25
CA ASP A 46 -11.86 -19.86 -10.24
C ASP A 46 -11.18 -19.28 -8.98
N LEU A 47 -9.93 -19.70 -8.76
CA LEU A 47 -9.16 -19.24 -7.61
C LEU A 47 -9.01 -17.71 -7.60
N HIS A 48 -8.91 -17.08 -8.77
CA HIS A 48 -8.74 -15.64 -8.90
C HIS A 48 -9.99 -14.89 -8.44
N SER A 49 -11.18 -15.21 -8.99
CA SER A 49 -12.42 -14.52 -8.63
C SER A 49 -12.74 -14.75 -7.14
N THR A 50 -12.50 -15.95 -6.61
CA THR A 50 -12.71 -16.29 -5.20
C THR A 50 -11.79 -15.45 -4.29
N ALA A 51 -10.49 -15.38 -4.61
CA ALA A 51 -9.52 -14.61 -3.84
C ALA A 51 -9.80 -13.09 -3.90
N LEU A 52 -10.17 -12.58 -5.07
CA LEU A 52 -10.53 -11.18 -5.29
C LEU A 52 -11.73 -10.79 -4.42
N ARG A 53 -12.80 -11.56 -4.49
CA ARG A 53 -14.03 -11.36 -3.72
C ARG A 53 -13.75 -11.42 -2.22
N PHE A 54 -13.05 -12.46 -1.77
CA PHE A 54 -12.67 -12.64 -0.39
C PHE A 54 -11.93 -11.42 0.17
N ARG A 55 -10.94 -10.91 -0.56
CA ARG A 55 -10.17 -9.73 -0.17
C ARG A 55 -11.02 -8.46 -0.10
N ILE A 56 -11.78 -8.14 -1.15
CA ILE A 56 -12.55 -6.90 -1.23
C ILE A 56 -13.63 -6.84 -0.13
N LEU A 57 -14.33 -7.94 0.11
CA LEU A 57 -15.38 -8.00 1.14
C LEU A 57 -14.80 -7.82 2.55
N ARG A 58 -13.68 -8.49 2.87
CA ARG A 58 -13.01 -8.31 4.17
C ARG A 58 -12.44 -6.91 4.35
N GLN A 59 -11.84 -6.33 3.32
CA GLN A 59 -11.34 -4.94 3.35
C GLN A 59 -12.44 -3.91 3.61
N THR A 60 -13.69 -4.24 3.29
CA THR A 60 -14.86 -3.37 3.51
C THR A 60 -15.65 -3.71 4.77
N GLY A 61 -15.20 -4.69 5.55
CA GLY A 61 -15.76 -5.03 6.86
C GLY A 61 -16.82 -6.14 6.83
N TYR A 62 -17.05 -6.80 5.69
CA TYR A 62 -17.93 -7.96 5.62
C TYR A 62 -17.21 -9.22 6.08
N TYR A 63 -17.92 -10.06 6.83
CA TYR A 63 -17.42 -11.38 7.19
C TYR A 63 -17.53 -12.33 6.00
N VAL A 64 -16.39 -12.92 5.61
CA VAL A 64 -16.32 -14.00 4.62
C VAL A 64 -15.56 -15.17 5.24
N PRO A 65 -16.14 -16.37 5.32
CA PRO A 65 -15.47 -17.52 5.90
C PRO A 65 -14.31 -17.99 5.00
N GLN A 66 -13.25 -18.53 5.60
CA GLN A 66 -12.12 -19.09 4.83
C GLN A 66 -12.51 -20.36 4.06
N SER A 67 -13.62 -20.98 4.44
CA SER A 67 -14.16 -22.18 3.80
C SER A 67 -14.56 -21.97 2.33
N CYS A 68 -14.60 -20.73 1.84
CA CYS A 68 -14.77 -20.47 0.41
C CYS A 68 -13.63 -21.04 -0.44
N PHE A 69 -12.50 -21.43 0.15
CA PHE A 69 -11.38 -22.09 -0.52
C PHE A 69 -11.36 -23.62 -0.39
N PHE A 70 -12.25 -24.24 0.40
CA PHE A 70 -12.22 -25.69 0.72
C PHE A 70 -12.48 -26.65 -0.47
N GLY A 71 -12.70 -26.13 -1.68
CA GLY A 71 -12.78 -26.90 -2.92
C GLY A 71 -11.59 -26.73 -3.86
N LEU A 72 -10.58 -25.93 -3.48
CA LEU A 72 -9.47 -25.56 -4.35
C LEU A 72 -8.14 -26.23 -3.98
N GLU A 73 -7.90 -26.62 -2.72
CA GLU A 73 -6.75 -27.42 -2.27
C GLU A 73 -6.87 -27.80 -0.75
N ASP A 74 -5.97 -28.64 -0.24
CA ASP A 74 -5.92 -29.13 1.16
C ASP A 74 -5.53 -28.06 2.22
N GLU A 75 -5.57 -26.78 1.87
CA GLU A 75 -5.17 -25.66 2.71
C GLU A 75 -6.25 -25.34 3.75
N LYS A 76 -5.90 -25.52 5.02
CA LYS A 76 -6.87 -25.36 6.12
C LYS A 76 -7.00 -23.91 6.57
N THR A 77 -6.04 -23.05 6.22
CA THR A 77 -5.96 -21.65 6.65
C THR A 77 -5.39 -20.72 5.57
N ILE A 78 -5.68 -19.42 5.67
CA ILE A 78 -5.07 -18.38 4.82
C ILE A 78 -3.54 -18.34 4.94
N ASP A 79 -2.99 -18.68 6.12
CA ASP A 79 -1.55 -18.65 6.34
C ASP A 79 -0.86 -19.76 5.53
N ASP A 80 -1.47 -20.96 5.50
CA ASP A 80 -1.01 -22.06 4.63
C ASP A 80 -1.06 -21.66 3.16
N ALA A 81 -2.17 -21.02 2.73
CA ALA A 81 -2.34 -20.50 1.38
C ALA A 81 -1.27 -19.49 0.98
N ASN A 82 -0.92 -18.60 1.91
CA ASN A 82 0.13 -17.61 1.67
C ASN A 82 1.51 -18.28 1.53
N VAL A 83 1.82 -19.26 2.37
CA VAL A 83 3.08 -20.03 2.29
C VAL A 83 3.16 -20.79 0.97
N PHE A 84 2.10 -21.47 0.58
CA PHE A 84 2.00 -22.20 -0.68
C PHE A 84 2.17 -21.26 -1.87
N ALA A 85 1.33 -20.23 -1.98
CA ALA A 85 1.40 -19.28 -3.09
C ALA A 85 2.77 -18.61 -3.19
N THR A 86 3.34 -18.18 -2.06
CA THR A 86 4.68 -17.56 -2.03
C THR A 86 5.75 -18.52 -2.53
N LYS A 87 5.72 -19.78 -2.11
CA LYS A 87 6.68 -20.79 -2.55
C LYS A 87 6.57 -21.01 -4.05
N HIS A 88 5.36 -21.27 -4.55
CA HIS A 88 5.12 -21.54 -5.97
C HIS A 88 5.47 -20.33 -6.85
N LEU A 89 5.14 -19.11 -6.43
CA LEU A 89 5.49 -17.88 -7.16
C LEU A 89 7.00 -17.63 -7.22
N LYS A 90 7.76 -17.99 -6.18
CA LYS A 90 9.24 -17.89 -6.17
C LYS A 90 9.90 -18.94 -7.07
N ASP A 91 9.29 -20.12 -7.17
CA ASP A 91 9.79 -21.21 -8.00
C ASP A 91 9.41 -21.03 -9.49
N LEU A 92 8.59 -20.02 -9.84
CA LEU A 92 8.26 -19.71 -11.22
C LEU A 92 9.50 -19.23 -11.98
N ASN A 93 9.73 -19.86 -13.13
CA ASN A 93 10.78 -19.40 -14.05
C ASN A 93 10.33 -18.09 -14.73
N GLU A 94 10.80 -16.95 -14.23
CA GLU A 94 10.49 -15.60 -14.74
C GLU A 94 10.69 -15.48 -16.26
N ALA A 95 11.67 -16.17 -16.84
CA ALA A 95 11.95 -16.12 -18.28
C ALA A 95 10.83 -16.72 -19.15
N LYS A 96 9.90 -17.47 -18.56
CA LYS A 96 8.72 -18.03 -19.24
C LYS A 96 7.47 -17.17 -19.10
N LEU A 97 7.49 -16.16 -18.23
CA LEU A 97 6.33 -15.29 -18.01
C LEU A 97 6.34 -14.11 -18.99
N ALA A 98 5.13 -13.65 -19.36
CA ALA A 98 4.99 -12.36 -20.01
C ALA A 98 5.58 -11.25 -19.11
N PRO A 99 6.28 -10.24 -19.65
CA PRO A 99 6.97 -9.22 -18.85
C PRO A 99 6.06 -8.52 -17.83
N LEU A 100 4.83 -8.18 -18.22
CA LEU A 100 3.83 -7.57 -17.34
C LEU A 100 3.46 -8.47 -16.16
N MET A 101 3.39 -9.79 -16.40
CA MET A 101 3.03 -10.77 -15.37
C MET A 101 4.19 -10.99 -14.40
N ALA A 102 5.42 -11.11 -14.90
CA ALA A 102 6.62 -11.17 -14.06
C ALA A 102 6.73 -9.94 -13.16
N ARG A 103 6.48 -8.73 -13.70
CA ARG A 103 6.47 -7.49 -12.92
C ARG A 103 5.40 -7.51 -11.81
N LYS A 104 4.20 -8.02 -12.07
CA LYS A 104 3.13 -8.16 -11.07
C LYS A 104 3.50 -9.17 -9.97
N VAL A 105 4.10 -10.30 -10.33
CA VAL A 105 4.56 -11.32 -9.37
C VAL A 105 5.66 -10.77 -8.48
N ASN A 106 6.70 -10.15 -9.06
CA ASN A 106 7.81 -9.57 -8.32
C ASN A 106 7.35 -8.45 -7.39
N HIS A 107 6.41 -7.61 -7.86
CA HIS A 107 5.77 -6.63 -7.00
C HIS A 107 5.07 -7.34 -5.84
N ALA A 108 4.15 -8.27 -6.08
CA ALA A 108 3.43 -8.97 -5.00
C ALA A 108 4.36 -9.65 -3.97
N LEU A 109 5.48 -10.23 -4.40
CA LEU A 109 6.47 -10.88 -3.54
C LEU A 109 7.34 -9.89 -2.73
N ASP A 110 7.55 -8.68 -3.22
CA ASP A 110 8.28 -7.61 -2.51
C ASP A 110 7.49 -7.12 -1.30
N MET A 111 6.19 -6.88 -1.46
CA MET A 111 5.33 -6.43 -0.35
C MET A 111 3.86 -6.80 -0.54
N PRO A 112 3.19 -7.37 0.48
CA PRO A 112 1.75 -7.62 0.44
C PRO A 112 0.95 -6.33 0.23
N LEU A 113 -0.12 -6.38 -0.58
CA LEU A 113 -0.94 -5.21 -0.91
C LEU A 113 -1.45 -4.43 0.32
N HIS A 114 -1.81 -5.14 1.39
CA HIS A 114 -2.35 -4.52 2.61
C HIS A 114 -1.29 -3.80 3.48
N TRP A 115 0.00 -3.97 3.19
CA TRP A 115 1.09 -3.23 3.83
C TRP A 115 1.55 -2.03 3.00
N ARG A 116 1.07 -1.89 1.76
CA ARG A 116 1.49 -0.82 0.85
C ARG A 116 0.79 0.48 1.19
N LEU A 117 1.55 1.57 1.10
CA LEU A 117 0.98 2.91 1.11
C LEU A 117 0.16 3.14 -0.16
N ASN A 118 -1.09 3.57 0.00
CA ASN A 118 -2.04 3.75 -1.10
C ASN A 118 -1.48 4.56 -2.28
N ARG A 119 -0.72 5.63 -2.02
CA ARG A 119 -0.15 6.49 -3.07
C ARG A 119 1.04 5.85 -3.79
N VAL A 120 1.83 5.04 -3.09
CA VAL A 120 2.95 4.28 -3.69
C VAL A 120 2.40 3.17 -4.57
N GLU A 121 1.39 2.42 -4.09
CA GLU A 121 0.70 1.44 -4.92
C GLU A 121 0.03 2.09 -6.13
N ALA A 122 -0.65 3.23 -5.95
CA ALA A 122 -1.28 3.96 -7.06
C ALA A 122 -0.28 4.37 -8.14
N ARG A 123 0.90 4.86 -7.76
CA ARG A 123 1.94 5.24 -8.72
C ARG A 123 2.36 4.05 -9.57
N TRP A 124 2.71 2.94 -8.92
CA TRP A 124 3.12 1.71 -9.60
C TRP A 124 1.99 1.12 -10.45
N PHE A 125 0.77 1.14 -9.92
CA PHE A 125 -0.39 0.54 -10.58
C PHE A 125 -0.87 1.35 -11.78
N ILE A 126 -0.73 2.69 -11.79
CA ILE A 126 -1.01 3.52 -12.98
C ILE A 126 -0.20 3.05 -14.18
N ASP A 127 1.10 2.80 -13.98
CA ASP A 127 1.98 2.36 -15.07
C ASP A 127 1.69 0.91 -15.48
N THR A 128 1.37 0.05 -14.51
CA THR A 128 0.95 -1.35 -14.78
C THR A 128 -0.38 -1.42 -15.51
N TYR A 129 -1.40 -0.68 -15.07
CA TYR A 129 -2.75 -0.66 -15.63
C TYR A 129 -2.77 -0.11 -17.06
N ARG A 130 -1.84 0.81 -17.39
CA ARG A 130 -1.64 1.30 -18.76
C ARG A 130 -1.35 0.19 -19.76
N GLU A 131 -0.62 -0.84 -19.33
CA GLU A 131 -0.19 -1.95 -20.17
C GLU A 131 -1.21 -3.10 -20.21
N GLU A 132 -2.24 -3.08 -19.38
CA GLU A 132 -3.29 -4.10 -19.36
C GLU A 132 -4.16 -4.07 -20.63
N THR A 133 -4.60 -5.24 -21.06
CA THR A 133 -5.44 -5.43 -22.25
C THR A 133 -6.88 -5.00 -22.03
N ASN A 134 -7.42 -5.22 -20.83
CA ASN A 134 -8.79 -4.92 -20.41
C ASN A 134 -8.92 -3.59 -19.62
N LYS A 135 -7.96 -2.67 -19.76
CA LYS A 135 -8.01 -1.37 -19.06
C LYS A 135 -9.20 -0.51 -19.48
N ASN A 136 -9.71 0.27 -18.54
CA ASN A 136 -10.69 1.33 -18.77
C ASN A 136 -9.94 2.67 -18.99
N PRO A 137 -9.89 3.21 -20.22
CA PRO A 137 -9.07 4.40 -20.51
C PRO A 137 -9.52 5.67 -19.76
N PRO A 138 -10.83 6.00 -19.66
CA PRO A 138 -11.28 7.12 -18.82
C PRO A 138 -10.85 7.00 -17.35
N LEU A 139 -10.91 5.80 -16.77
CA LEU A 139 -10.48 5.55 -15.40
C LEU A 139 -8.97 5.79 -15.22
N LEU A 140 -8.16 5.32 -16.18
CA LEU A 140 -6.71 5.54 -16.17
C LEU A 140 -6.37 7.04 -16.29
N GLU A 141 -7.06 7.77 -17.17
CA GLU A 141 -6.86 9.20 -17.34
C GLU A 141 -7.23 9.96 -16.06
N PHE A 142 -8.36 9.63 -15.45
CA PHE A 142 -8.77 10.22 -14.17
C PHE A 142 -7.75 9.95 -13.06
N ALA A 143 -7.25 8.71 -12.95
CA ALA A 143 -6.21 8.37 -11.98
C ALA A 143 -4.91 9.16 -12.18
N ARG A 144 -4.49 9.35 -13.44
CA ARG A 144 -3.29 10.15 -13.76
C ARG A 144 -3.46 11.62 -13.37
N LEU A 145 -4.62 12.21 -13.66
CA LEU A 145 -4.91 13.60 -13.30
C LEU A 145 -4.97 13.77 -11.78
N ASP A 146 -5.68 12.88 -11.07
CA ASP A 146 -5.76 12.90 -9.60
C ASP A 146 -4.36 12.81 -8.97
N PHE A 147 -3.55 11.84 -9.43
CA PHE A 147 -2.19 11.66 -8.93
C PHE A 147 -1.34 12.92 -9.15
N SER A 148 -1.42 13.52 -10.35
CA SER A 148 -0.63 14.70 -10.71
C SER A 148 -1.04 15.93 -9.89
N MET A 149 -2.34 16.12 -9.66
CA MET A 149 -2.88 17.19 -8.82
C MET A 149 -2.36 17.06 -7.37
N VAL A 150 -2.49 15.87 -6.78
CA VAL A 150 -2.06 15.59 -5.41
C VAL A 150 -0.54 15.69 -5.27
N GLN A 151 0.22 15.19 -6.24
CA GLN A 151 1.67 15.34 -6.31
C GLN A 151 2.09 16.81 -6.33
N SER A 152 1.43 17.65 -7.14
CA SER A 152 1.73 19.09 -7.19
C SER A 152 1.48 19.79 -5.85
N ILE A 153 0.43 19.40 -5.13
CA ILE A 153 0.16 19.89 -3.77
C ILE A 153 1.30 19.49 -2.84
N HIS A 154 1.64 18.19 -2.79
CA HIS A 154 2.73 17.71 -1.93
C HIS A 154 4.08 18.35 -2.26
N GLN A 155 4.42 18.55 -3.53
CA GLN A 155 5.66 19.25 -3.92
C GLN A 155 5.71 20.69 -3.39
N LYS A 156 4.58 21.42 -3.44
CA LYS A 156 4.48 22.77 -2.87
C LYS A 156 4.56 22.77 -1.34
N GLU A 157 4.13 21.71 -0.69
CA GLU A 157 4.22 21.57 0.76
C GLU A 157 5.65 21.22 1.20
N VAL A 158 6.30 20.30 0.48
CA VAL A 158 7.70 19.93 0.71
C VAL A 158 8.64 21.10 0.43
N SER A 159 8.38 21.91 -0.59
CA SER A 159 9.22 23.09 -0.85
C SER A 159 9.15 24.13 0.28
N LYS A 160 8.04 24.22 1.01
CA LYS A 160 7.93 25.03 2.23
C LYS A 160 8.69 24.43 3.41
N LEU A 161 8.87 23.11 3.42
CA LEU A 161 9.61 22.39 4.46
C LEU A 161 11.12 22.42 4.26
N ALA A 162 11.62 22.65 3.05
CA ALA A 162 13.05 22.70 2.75
C ALA A 162 13.82 23.82 3.49
N GLY A 163 13.12 24.79 4.10
CA GLY A 163 13.70 25.83 4.96
C GLY A 163 13.27 25.76 6.42
N TRP A 164 12.78 24.61 6.90
CA TRP A 164 12.13 24.49 8.20
C TRP A 164 13.08 24.03 9.33
N ASP A 165 12.91 24.61 10.52
CA ASP A 165 13.58 24.27 11.78
C ASP A 165 12.62 23.48 12.68
N ILE A 166 13.13 22.45 13.37
CA ILE A 166 12.38 21.58 14.29
C ILE A 166 11.62 22.34 15.39
N ASN A 167 12.12 23.51 15.77
CA ASN A 167 11.50 24.38 16.77
C ASN A 167 10.25 25.12 16.25
N ASP A 168 10.04 25.13 14.93
CA ASP A 168 8.96 25.84 14.26
C ASP A 168 7.85 24.90 13.78
N ILE A 169 7.67 23.73 14.41
CA ILE A 169 6.67 22.73 14.00
C ILE A 169 5.24 23.27 14.00
N ASP A 170 4.95 24.16 14.93
CA ASP A 170 3.63 24.77 15.06
C ASP A 170 3.31 25.71 13.88
N LYS A 171 4.34 26.26 13.24
CA LYS A 171 4.21 27.16 12.07
C LYS A 171 3.93 26.42 10.77
N LEU A 172 4.02 25.09 10.75
CA LEU A 172 3.70 24.30 9.56
C LEU A 172 2.20 24.37 9.24
N PRO A 173 1.82 24.42 7.94
CA PRO A 173 0.44 24.31 7.52
C PRO A 173 -0.20 23.04 8.11
N GLU A 174 -1.45 23.15 8.56
CA GLU A 174 -2.18 22.04 9.14
C GLU A 174 -2.61 21.05 8.04
N ASN A 175 -1.68 20.20 7.61
CA ASN A 175 -1.84 19.28 6.49
C ASN A 175 -1.27 17.87 6.80
N THR A 176 -1.45 16.96 5.83
CA THR A 176 -1.00 15.56 5.93
C THR A 176 0.49 15.47 6.25
N ILE A 177 1.32 16.33 5.65
CA ILE A 177 2.78 16.26 5.83
C ILE A 177 3.19 16.69 7.24
N LYS A 178 2.61 17.75 7.81
CA LYS A 178 2.82 18.13 9.23
C LYS A 178 2.47 16.96 10.16
N THR A 179 1.36 16.28 9.90
CA THR A 179 0.92 15.12 10.69
C THR A 179 1.88 13.95 10.58
N CYS A 180 2.35 13.62 9.37
CA CYS A 180 3.35 12.57 9.14
C CYS A 180 4.70 12.87 9.80
N LEU A 181 5.18 14.12 9.71
CA LEU A 181 6.42 14.56 10.36
C LEU A 181 6.29 14.51 11.89
N LEU A 182 5.17 14.98 12.44
CA LEU A 182 4.88 14.90 13.88
C LEU A 182 4.81 13.45 14.36
N ALA A 183 4.13 12.57 13.63
CA ALA A 183 4.04 11.15 13.96
C ALA A 183 5.44 10.53 13.95
N SER A 184 6.21 10.72 12.88
CA SER A 184 7.58 10.19 12.74
C SER A 184 8.50 10.69 13.85
N PHE A 185 8.46 11.99 14.17
CA PHE A 185 9.24 12.59 15.25
C PHE A 185 8.86 12.02 16.62
N LYS A 186 7.56 11.95 16.92
CA LYS A 186 7.06 11.39 18.19
C LYS A 186 7.44 9.92 18.34
N THR A 187 7.22 9.10 17.32
CA THR A 187 7.57 7.69 17.34
C THR A 187 9.08 7.49 17.51
N THR A 188 9.91 8.27 16.82
CA THR A 188 11.37 8.21 16.97
C THR A 188 11.82 8.61 18.38
N ASN A 189 11.21 9.66 18.96
CA ASN A 189 11.50 10.09 20.33
C ASN A 189 11.04 9.07 21.38
N GLU A 190 9.88 8.44 21.19
CA GLU A 190 9.41 7.37 22.05
C GLU A 190 10.37 6.17 22.00
N ILE A 191 10.73 5.71 20.81
CA ILE A 191 11.71 4.62 20.63
C ILE A 191 13.04 4.99 21.29
N GLY A 192 13.53 6.21 21.08
CA GLY A 192 14.74 6.73 21.71
C GLY A 192 14.65 6.73 23.24
N TYR A 193 13.54 7.20 23.80
CA TYR A 193 13.30 7.21 25.24
C TYR A 193 13.30 5.79 25.85
N TRP A 194 12.58 4.85 25.23
CA TRP A 194 12.56 3.45 25.67
C TRP A 194 13.95 2.81 25.64
N THR A 195 14.68 3.01 24.54
CA THR A 195 16.06 2.52 24.37
C THR A 195 17.01 3.11 25.42
N LEU A 196 16.87 4.40 25.75
CA LEU A 196 17.67 5.09 26.76
C LEU A 196 17.36 4.59 28.17
N ARG A 197 16.10 4.24 28.45
CA ARG A 197 15.67 3.72 29.75
C ARG A 197 16.23 2.32 30.03
N GLU A 198 16.33 1.47 29.01
CA GLU A 198 16.93 0.13 29.13
C GLU A 198 18.46 0.17 29.33
N LYS A 199 19.16 1.17 28.76
CA LYS A 199 20.63 1.26 28.81
C LYS A 199 21.22 2.09 29.99
N GLY A 200 20.38 2.62 30.88
CA GLY A 200 20.82 3.19 32.18
C GLY A 200 21.81 4.37 32.13
N SER A 201 21.87 5.14 31.04
CA SER A 201 22.92 6.15 30.80
C SER A 201 22.46 7.62 30.90
N ASN A 202 23.37 8.53 31.27
CA ASN A 202 23.10 9.95 31.53
C ASN A 202 22.88 10.76 30.23
N ILE A 203 21.75 11.46 30.18
CA ILE A 203 21.11 12.03 29.00
C ILE A 203 21.98 13.08 28.29
N SER A 204 22.69 13.95 29.01
CA SER A 204 23.41 15.08 28.38
C SER A 204 24.70 14.67 27.64
N LYS A 205 25.43 13.67 28.13
CA LYS A 205 26.72 13.26 27.55
C LYS A 205 26.58 12.34 26.34
N MET A 206 25.45 11.63 26.23
CA MET A 206 25.24 10.64 25.18
C MET A 206 24.59 11.22 23.93
N TRP A 207 23.85 12.35 23.99
CA TRP A 207 23.23 12.95 22.79
C TRP A 207 24.20 13.28 21.66
N ALA A 208 25.49 13.49 21.96
CA ALA A 208 26.52 13.67 20.93
C ALA A 208 26.94 12.35 20.23
N ASN A 209 26.90 11.22 20.94
CA ASN A 209 27.31 9.90 20.43
C ASN A 209 26.11 9.06 19.92
N VAL A 210 24.94 9.22 20.55
CA VAL A 210 23.67 8.58 20.20
C VAL A 210 23.23 8.98 18.81
N SER A 211 23.49 10.20 18.34
CA SER A 211 23.13 10.59 16.97
C SER A 211 23.76 9.69 15.90
N LYS A 212 24.98 9.18 16.14
CA LYS A 212 25.68 8.32 15.18
C LYS A 212 25.32 6.84 15.38
N GLU A 213 25.37 6.35 16.61
CA GLU A 213 25.03 4.96 16.92
C GLU A 213 23.52 4.66 16.79
N ALA A 214 22.64 5.63 17.04
CA ALA A 214 21.21 5.48 16.78
C ALA A 214 20.91 5.55 15.28
N LEU A 215 21.66 6.32 14.47
CA LEU A 215 21.55 6.24 13.01
C LEU A 215 21.99 4.86 12.50
N ASP A 216 23.08 4.31 13.00
CA ASP A 216 23.54 2.95 12.65
C ASP A 216 22.52 1.88 13.12
N TYR A 217 21.95 2.00 14.33
CA TYR A 217 20.92 1.09 14.84
C TYR A 217 19.55 1.25 14.14
N ILE A 218 19.21 2.47 13.71
CA ILE A 218 18.02 2.76 12.88
C ILE A 218 18.20 2.17 11.47
N CYS A 219 19.43 2.19 10.93
CA CYS A 219 19.77 1.46 9.70
C CYS A 219 19.65 -0.07 9.85
N ASP A 220 19.80 -0.60 11.05
CA ASP A 220 19.62 -2.04 11.33
C ASP A 220 18.15 -2.44 11.61
N LEU A 221 17.22 -1.48 11.75
CA LEU A 221 15.79 -1.74 11.97
C LEU A 221 15.03 -1.76 10.63
N PRO A 222 14.60 -2.94 10.12
CA PRO A 222 14.01 -3.05 8.79
C PRO A 222 12.75 -2.22 8.58
N SER A 223 11.98 -2.02 9.65
CA SER A 223 10.71 -1.26 9.65
C SER A 223 10.91 0.27 9.67
N ILE A 224 11.98 0.78 10.28
CA ILE A 224 12.29 2.21 10.25
C ILE A 224 13.02 2.54 8.95
N MET A 225 13.95 1.69 8.49
CA MET A 225 14.42 1.77 7.10
C MET A 225 13.27 1.70 6.11
N LEU A 226 12.21 0.92 6.35
CA LEU A 226 11.02 0.92 5.51
C LEU A 226 10.35 2.30 5.52
N CYS A 227 10.07 2.89 6.68
CA CYS A 227 9.43 4.21 6.76
C CYS A 227 10.29 5.32 6.17
N SER A 228 11.58 5.34 6.50
CA SER A 228 12.55 6.30 5.97
C SER A 228 12.80 6.10 4.48
N ALA A 229 12.90 4.87 3.98
CA ALA A 229 13.01 4.55 2.56
C ALA A 229 11.68 4.70 1.82
N MET A 230 10.53 4.59 2.47
CA MET A 230 9.22 4.90 1.89
C MET A 230 9.04 6.40 1.77
N VAL A 231 9.46 7.18 2.77
CA VAL A 231 9.56 8.64 2.67
C VAL A 231 10.59 9.01 1.60
N PHE A 232 11.76 8.38 1.55
CA PHE A 232 12.77 8.62 0.50
C PHE A 232 12.26 8.24 -0.88
N ARG A 233 11.62 7.08 -1.07
CA ARG A 233 10.99 6.66 -2.33
C ARG A 233 9.85 7.58 -2.72
N LEU A 234 9.00 8.01 -1.79
CA LEU A 234 8.00 9.05 -2.04
C LEU A 234 8.68 10.36 -2.46
N THR A 235 9.79 10.74 -1.82
CA THR A 235 10.53 11.97 -2.16
C THR A 235 11.22 11.86 -3.52
N ASP A 236 11.76 10.68 -3.87
CA ASP A 236 12.34 10.35 -5.17
C ASP A 236 11.27 10.25 -6.26
N ASP A 237 10.11 9.66 -6.00
CA ASP A 237 8.95 9.65 -6.90
C ASP A 237 8.38 11.07 -7.10
N LEU A 238 8.47 11.92 -6.07
CA LEU A 238 8.14 13.34 -6.15
C LEU A 238 9.22 14.15 -6.90
N GLY A 239 10.49 13.73 -6.87
CA GLY A 239 11.64 14.43 -7.47
C GLY A 239 12.04 13.97 -8.88
N SER A 240 11.73 12.74 -9.27
CA SER A 240 12.16 12.11 -10.53
C SER A 240 11.27 12.40 -11.74
N SER A 241 10.18 13.17 -11.58
CA SER A 241 9.37 13.59 -12.73
C SER A 241 9.92 14.87 -13.36
N SER A 242 11.08 14.77 -14.00
CA SER A 242 11.31 15.60 -15.19
C SER A 242 10.19 15.27 -16.17
N VAL A 243 9.23 16.20 -16.32
CA VAL A 243 8.23 16.31 -17.39
C VAL A 243 7.90 14.97 -18.06
N ILE A 244 6.86 14.30 -17.56
CA ILE A 244 6.20 13.27 -18.35
C ILE A 244 5.61 14.00 -19.58
N PRO A 245 6.06 13.70 -20.82
CA PRO A 245 5.52 14.35 -22.01
C PRO A 245 4.03 14.06 -22.23
#